data_AF-W1X6K7-F1
#
_entry.id   AF-W1X6K7-F1
#
_cell.length_a   1.000
_cell.length_b   1.000
_cell.length_c   1.000
_cell.angle_alpha   90.00
_cell.angle_beta   90.00
_cell.angle_gamma   90.00
#
_symmetry.space_group_name_H-M   'P 1'
#
loop_
_entity.id
_entity.type
_entity.pdbx_description
1 polymer ?
#
loop_
_entity_poly.entity_id
_entity_poly.type
_entity_poly.pdbx_seq_one_letter_code
_entity_poly.pdbx_strand_id
1 'polypeptide(L)'
;MQAEFATRFLQRLRLWGVSCAIETAGDAPASKLLPLAKLCDEVLFDLKIMDATQARDVVKMNLPRVLENLRLLVSEGVNVIPRLPLI
;
A
#
# COMPACT_ATOMS: atom_id res chain seq x y z
N MET A 1 -9.01 2.38 -5.43
CA MET A 1 -8.69 2.86 -4.07
C MET A 1 -9.62 4.00 -3.70
N GLN A 2 -10.25 3.95 -2.51
CA GLN A 2 -11.11 5.02 -1.98
C GLN A 2 -10.33 5.92 -1.00
N ALA A 3 -9.29 6.60 -1.50
CA ALA A 3 -8.28 7.26 -0.66
C ALA A 3 -8.87 8.34 0.26
N GLU A 4 -9.75 9.20 -0.26
CA GLU A 4 -10.33 10.30 0.53
C GLU A 4 -11.17 9.80 1.70
N PHE A 5 -11.98 8.77 1.47
CA PHE A 5 -12.77 8.13 2.52
C PHE A 5 -11.85 7.49 3.57
N ALA A 6 -10.89 6.69 3.12
CA ALA A 6 -9.95 6.00 4.01
C ALA A 6 -9.14 6.99 4.87
N THR A 7 -8.66 8.09 4.27
CA THR A 7 -7.96 9.16 4.99
C THR A 7 -8.83 9.74 6.10
N ARG A 8 -10.08 10.14 5.81
CA ARG A 8 -10.98 10.69 6.83
C ARG A 8 -11.31 9.67 7.91
N PHE A 9 -11.47 8.41 7.54
CA PHE A 9 -11.77 7.34 8.48
C PHE A 9 -10.59 7.07 9.43
N LEU A 10 -9.38 6.91 8.91
CA LEU A 10 -8.16 6.70 9.69
C LEU A 10 -7.84 7.88 10.61
N GLN A 11 -7.97 9.11 10.12
CA GLN A 11 -7.82 10.31 10.96
C GLN A 11 -8.76 10.28 12.16
N ARG A 12 -9.99 9.80 11.95
CA ARG A 12 -10.98 9.72 13.03
C ARG A 12 -10.64 8.59 13.99
N LEU A 13 -10.25 7.40 13.53
CA LEU A 13 -9.83 6.29 14.40
C LEU A 13 -8.63 6.64 15.29
N ARG A 14 -7.65 7.37 14.75
CA ARG A 14 -6.48 7.82 15.53
C ARG A 14 -6.84 8.68 16.73
N LEU A 15 -7.89 9.50 16.64
CA LEU A 15 -8.37 10.31 17.77
C LEU A 15 -8.87 9.45 18.94
N TRP A 16 -9.21 8.19 18.68
CA TRP A 16 -9.68 7.23 19.68
C TRP A 16 -8.57 6.29 20.15
N GLY A 17 -7.32 6.51 19.72
CA GLY A 17 -6.18 5.67 20.08
C GLY A 17 -6.21 4.27 19.45
N VAL A 18 -7.00 4.07 18.39
CA VAL A 18 -7.10 2.79 17.68
C VAL A 18 -5.89 2.64 16.75
N SER A 19 -5.12 1.57 16.92
CA SER A 19 -4.04 1.24 16.00
C SER A 19 -4.61 0.90 14.62
N CYS A 20 -3.99 1.45 13.58
CA CYS A 20 -4.49 1.39 12.23
C CYS A 20 -3.47 0.75 11.29
N ALA A 21 -3.95 -0.21 10.49
CA ALA A 21 -3.21 -0.76 9.36
C ALA A 21 -4.03 -0.67 8.08
N ILE A 22 -3.35 -0.59 6.94
CA ILE A 22 -3.98 -0.75 5.62
C ILE A 22 -3.33 -1.90 4.87
N GLU A 23 -4.14 -2.54 4.03
CA GLU A 23 -3.69 -3.53 3.06
C GLU A 23 -3.70 -2.93 1.66
N THR A 24 -2.63 -3.13 0.90
CA THR A 24 -2.51 -2.60 -0.46
C THR A 24 -1.65 -3.48 -1.37
N ALA A 25 -2.03 -3.56 -2.64
CA ALA A 25 -1.18 -4.10 -3.69
C ALA A 25 -0.17 -3.07 -4.23
N GLY A 26 -0.19 -1.84 -3.72
CA GLY A 26 0.73 -0.78 -4.13
C GLY A 26 0.44 -0.16 -5.50
N ASP A 27 -0.54 -0.65 -6.25
CA ASP A 27 -0.79 -0.21 -7.63
C ASP A 27 -1.72 1.02 -7.69
N ALA A 28 -1.27 2.13 -7.10
CA ALA A 28 -2.03 3.38 -6.98
C ALA A 28 -1.13 4.61 -7.18
N PRO A 29 -1.67 5.81 -7.45
CA PRO A 29 -0.88 7.04 -7.47
C PRO A 29 -0.20 7.29 -6.10
N ALA A 30 1.11 7.55 -6.12
CA ALA A 30 1.90 7.86 -4.92
C ALA A 30 1.30 9.02 -4.10
N SER A 31 0.78 10.05 -4.79
CA SER A 31 0.11 11.21 -4.19
C SER A 31 -1.10 10.86 -3.33
N LYS A 32 -1.70 9.69 -3.54
CA LYS A 32 -2.81 9.18 -2.72
C LYS A 32 -2.36 8.10 -1.72
N LEU A 33 -1.38 7.29 -2.09
CA LEU A 33 -0.90 6.18 -1.26
C LEU A 33 -0.08 6.67 -0.05
N LEU A 34 0.91 7.54 -0.27
CA LEU A 34 1.84 7.94 0.79
C LEU A 34 1.15 8.70 1.94
N PRO A 35 0.26 9.70 1.69
CA PRO A 35 -0.44 10.36 2.79
C PRO A 35 -1.32 9.41 3.61
N LEU A 36 -1.94 8.43 2.94
CA LEU A 36 -2.76 7.42 3.61
C LEU A 36 -1.90 6.48 4.46
N ALA A 37 -0.77 6.02 3.92
CA ALA A 37 0.17 5.15 4.61
C ALA A 37 0.74 5.81 5.87
N LYS A 38 1.06 7.11 5.84
CA LYS A 38 1.55 7.89 7.00
C LYS A 38 0.52 8.04 8.13
N LEU A 39 -0.75 7.70 7.89
CA LEU A 39 -1.78 7.66 8.93
C LEU A 39 -1.89 6.31 9.62
N CYS A 40 -1.15 5.30 9.15
CA CYS A 40 -1.20 3.94 9.69
C CYS A 40 0.07 3.66 10.52
N ASP A 41 -0.07 2.80 11.52
CA ASP A 41 1.07 2.23 12.25
C ASP A 41 1.78 1.17 11.41
N GLU A 42 1.06 0.56 10.45
CA GLU A 42 1.58 -0.48 9.57
C GLU A 42 0.90 -0.49 8.21
N VAL A 43 1.65 -0.89 7.18
CA VAL A 43 1.14 -1.13 5.82
C VAL A 43 1.46 -2.55 5.41
N LEU A 44 0.41 -3.35 5.21
CA LEU A 44 0.51 -4.69 4.63
C LEU A 44 0.57 -4.56 3.11
N PHE A 45 1.70 -4.97 2.52
CA PHE A 45 2.01 -4.69 1.12
C PHE A 45 2.19 -5.98 0.32
N ASP A 46 1.33 -6.20 -0.67
CA ASP A 46 1.39 -7.42 -1.46
C ASP A 46 2.39 -7.36 -2.61
N LEU A 47 3.24 -8.38 -2.67
CA LEU A 47 4.10 -8.70 -3.78
C LEU A 47 3.59 -10.00 -4.38
N LYS A 48 3.00 -9.93 -5.58
CA LYS A 48 2.27 -11.08 -6.17
C LYS A 48 3.10 -11.84 -7.21
N ILE A 49 3.52 -11.15 -8.28
CA ILE A 49 4.29 -11.73 -9.39
C ILE A 49 5.41 -10.76 -9.75
N MET A 50 6.67 -11.22 -9.73
CA MET A 50 7.85 -10.37 -9.97
C MET A 50 8.28 -10.31 -11.45
N ASP A 51 7.56 -10.99 -12.34
CA ASP A 51 7.66 -10.80 -13.78
C ASP A 51 6.62 -9.77 -14.25
N ALA A 52 7.05 -8.71 -14.94
CA ALA A 52 6.18 -7.60 -15.31
C ALA A 52 5.11 -7.99 -16.36
N THR A 53 5.44 -8.93 -17.25
CA THR A 53 4.51 -9.42 -18.27
C THR A 53 3.41 -10.25 -17.62
N GLN A 54 3.79 -11.21 -16.77
CA GLN A 54 2.84 -12.02 -16.01
C GLN A 54 2.03 -11.19 -15.00
N ALA A 55 2.63 -10.22 -14.31
CA ALA A 55 1.91 -9.33 -13.40
C ALA A 55 0.81 -8.53 -14.14
N ARG A 56 1.11 -8.04 -15.34
CA ARG A 56 0.12 -7.39 -16.20
C ARG A 56 -0.93 -8.36 -16.72
N ASP A 57 -0.54 -9.56 -17.12
CA ASP A 57 -1.43 -10.46 -17.85
C ASP A 57 -2.34 -11.27 -16.91
N VAL A 58 -1.82 -11.70 -15.75
CA VAL A 58 -2.51 -12.54 -14.74
C VAL A 58 -3.27 -11.68 -13.73
N VAL A 59 -2.61 -10.71 -13.08
CA VAL A 59 -3.21 -9.92 -11.98
C VAL A 59 -3.53 -8.46 -12.35
N LYS A 60 -3.39 -8.10 -13.64
CA LYS A 60 -3.71 -6.77 -14.19
C LYS A 60 -3.02 -5.62 -13.45
N MET A 61 -1.77 -5.83 -13.04
CA MET A 61 -1.01 -4.91 -12.18
C MET A 61 0.13 -4.24 -12.93
N ASN A 62 0.34 -2.94 -12.68
CA ASN A 62 1.54 -2.23 -13.13
C ASN A 62 2.69 -2.46 -12.13
N LEU A 63 3.46 -3.54 -12.33
CA LEU A 63 4.56 -3.92 -11.44
C LEU A 63 5.61 -2.81 -11.23
N PRO A 64 6.08 -2.08 -12.26
CA PRO A 64 6.98 -0.94 -12.06
C PRO A 64 6.47 0.08 -11.03
N ARG A 65 5.20 0.49 -11.14
CA ARG A 65 4.57 1.43 -10.19
C ARG A 65 4.49 0.84 -8.78
N VAL A 66 4.17 -0.44 -8.65
CA VAL A 66 4.12 -1.13 -7.35
C VAL A 66 5.49 -1.11 -6.67
N LEU A 67 6.56 -1.44 -7.40
CA LEU A 67 7.91 -1.45 -6.84
C LEU A 67 8.40 -0.02 -6.53
N GLU A 68 8.03 0.98 -7.33
CA GLU A 68 8.33 2.39 -7.03
C GLU A 68 7.63 2.84 -5.74
N ASN A 69 6.35 2.52 -5.58
CA ASN A 69 5.61 2.84 -4.36
C ASN A 69 6.14 2.09 -3.14
N LEU A 70 6.55 0.83 -3.26
CA LEU A 70 7.18 0.10 -2.17
C LEU A 70 8.46 0.82 -1.71
N ARG A 71 9.33 1.20 -2.65
CA ARG A 71 10.55 1.95 -2.34
C ARG A 71 10.25 3.28 -1.67
N LEU A 72 9.26 4.02 -2.18
CA LEU A 72 8.82 5.29 -1.62
C LEU A 72 8.36 5.15 -0.16
N LEU A 73 7.51 4.16 0.13
CA LEU A 73 7.02 3.95 1.50
C LEU A 73 8.16 3.63 2.46
N VAL A 74 9.07 2.74 2.05
CA VAL A 74 10.25 2.37 2.86
C VAL A 74 11.17 3.58 3.07
N SER A 75 11.46 4.37 2.02
CA SER A 75 12.33 5.54 2.15
C SER A 75 11.73 6.65 3.02
N GLU A 76 10.41 6.73 3.10
CA GLU A 76 9.66 7.68 3.93
C GLU A 76 9.48 7.20 5.38
N GLY A 77 10.09 6.06 5.76
CA GLY A 77 10.05 5.52 7.11
C GLY A 77 8.71 4.89 7.50
N VAL A 78 7.85 4.56 6.53
CA VAL A 78 6.61 3.82 6.81
C VAL A 78 6.96 2.38 7.20
N ASN A 79 6.34 1.87 8.26
CA ASN A 79 6.45 0.46 8.64
C ASN A 79 5.68 -0.41 7.63
N VAL A 80 6.41 -1.10 6.75
CA VAL A 80 5.83 -1.93 5.68
C VAL A 80 6.08 -3.40 5.99
N ILE A 81 5.02 -4.20 6.01
CA ILE A 81 5.11 -5.67 6.02
C ILE A 81 4.88 -6.19 4.61
N PRO A 82 5.92 -6.70 3.92
CA PRO A 82 5.74 -7.36 2.63
C PRO A 82 5.04 -8.70 2.80
N ARG A 83 4.12 -9.02 1.89
CA ARG A 83 3.37 -10.28 1.86
C ARG A 83 3.48 -10.91 0.48
N LEU A 84 3.68 -12.21 0.44
CA LEU A 84 3.76 -12.99 -0.79
C LEU A 84 2.77 -14.16 -0.69
N PRO A 85 1.65 -14.15 -1.43
CA PRO A 85 0.82 -15.33 -1.55
C PRO A 85 1.58 -16.41 -2.32
N LEU A 86 1.75 -17.59 -1.72
CA LEU A 86 2.31 -18.77 -2.36
C LEU A 86 1.17 -19.75 -2.62
N ILE A 87 0.89 -20.02 -3.90
CA ILE A 87 -0.23 -20.83 -4.39
C ILE A 87 0.33 -21.92 -5.29
#